data_AF-A0A957H6F9-F1
#
_entry.id   AF-A0A957H6F9-F1
#
_cell.length_a   1.000
_cell.length_b   1.000
_cell.length_c   1.000
_cell.angle_alpha   90.00
_cell.angle_beta   90.00
_cell.angle_gamma   90.00
#
_symmetry.space_group_name_H-M   'P 1'
#
loop_
_entity.id
_entity.type
_entity.pdbx_description
1 polymer ?
#
loop_
_entity_poly.entity_id
_entity_poly.type
_entity_poly.pdbx_seq_one_letter_code
_entity_poly.pdbx_strand_id
1 'polypeptide(L)'
;MARRPNLLYIHSDQHNPFVTGCYGDSLVQTPHLDQLAREGTLFHNVYCSSPLCGPSRASMLTGQQPYQHQVWTNQHMLDSAIPTLAHALGAAGY
;
A
#
# COMPACT_ATOMS: atom_id res chain seq x y z
N MET A 1 25.69 4.88 -15.61
CA MET A 1 24.22 4.85 -15.36
C MET A 1 24.01 4.34 -13.95
N ALA A 2 23.18 5.01 -13.14
CA ALA A 2 22.81 4.47 -11.83
C ALA A 2 22.04 3.16 -12.04
N ARG A 3 22.37 2.12 -11.26
CA ARG A 3 21.68 0.83 -11.31
C ARG A 3 20.23 1.05 -10.89
N ARG A 4 19.27 0.63 -11.73
CA ARG A 4 17.85 0.67 -11.37
C ARG A 4 17.63 -0.27 -10.18
N PRO A 5 17.03 0.19 -9.06
CA PRO A 5 16.73 -0.68 -7.94
C PRO A 5 15.62 -1.66 -8.32
N ASN A 6 15.51 -2.78 -7.60
CA ASN A 6 14.29 -3.57 -7.61
C ASN A 6 13.32 -2.96 -6.59
N LEU A 7 12.01 -3.06 -6.86
CA LEU A 7 10.97 -2.58 -5.96
C LEU A 7 10.19 -3.77 -5.40
N LEU A 8 10.14 -3.89 -4.08
CA LEU A 8 9.33 -4.91 -3.39
C LEU A 8 8.19 -4.20 -2.64
N TYR A 9 6.96 -4.51 -3.03
CA TYR A 9 5.75 -4.00 -2.37
C TYR A 9 5.13 -5.10 -1.50
N ILE A 10 5.14 -4.91 -0.18
CA ILE A 10 4.53 -5.82 0.78
C ILE A 10 3.26 -5.16 1.33
N HIS A 11 2.12 -5.85 1.22
CA HIS A 11 0.83 -5.34 1.68
C HIS A 11 0.05 -6.42 2.43
N SER A 12 -0.19 -6.20 3.71
CA SER A 12 -1.03 -7.05 4.56
C SER A 12 -2.47 -6.56 4.58
N ASP A 13 -3.44 -7.47 4.64
CA ASP A 13 -4.87 -7.15 4.75
C ASP A 13 -5.27 -6.90 6.21
N GLN A 14 -6.17 -5.94 6.42
CA GLN A 14 -6.77 -5.59 7.72
C GLN A 14 -5.75 -5.39 8.86
N HIS A 15 -4.59 -4.84 8.55
CA HIS A 15 -3.49 -4.65 9.51
C HIS A 15 -3.73 -3.40 10.36
N ASN A 16 -3.93 -3.59 11.66
CA ASN A 16 -3.95 -2.48 12.62
C ASN A 16 -2.51 -2.11 13.00
N PRO A 17 -2.03 -0.89 12.71
CA PRO A 17 -0.64 -0.51 12.99
C PRO A 17 -0.29 -0.64 14.47
N PHE A 18 -1.24 -0.45 15.39
CA PHE A 18 -1.01 -0.56 16.83
C PHE A 18 -0.76 -2.00 17.33
N VAL A 19 -0.74 -2.97 16.43
CA VAL A 19 -0.42 -4.39 16.69
C VAL A 19 0.99 -4.71 16.16
N THR A 20 1.93 -3.76 16.29
CA THR A 20 3.33 -3.91 15.88
C THR A 20 4.26 -3.13 16.81
N GLY A 21 5.46 -3.66 17.02
CA GLY A 21 6.47 -3.07 17.88
C GLY A 21 6.92 -1.68 17.41
N CYS A 22 7.09 -1.48 16.11
CA CYS A 22 7.47 -0.17 15.55
C CYS A 22 6.43 0.94 15.74
N TYR A 23 5.18 0.61 16.06
CA TYR A 23 4.13 1.56 16.45
C TYR A 23 3.80 1.52 17.96
N GLY A 24 4.60 0.80 18.77
CA GLY A 24 4.54 0.85 20.23
C GLY A 24 3.83 -0.31 20.92
N ASP A 25 3.46 -1.38 20.21
CA ASP A 25 2.96 -2.59 20.86
C ASP A 25 4.09 -3.27 21.65
N SER A 26 3.86 -3.52 22.95
CA SER A 26 4.85 -4.15 23.84
C SER A 26 4.65 -5.66 24.01
N LEU A 27 3.53 -6.20 23.53
CA LEU A 27 3.17 -7.61 23.65
C LEU A 27 3.46 -8.38 22.35
N VAL A 28 3.11 -7.78 21.21
CA VAL A 28 3.27 -8.43 19.91
C VAL A 28 4.70 -8.28 19.40
N GLN A 29 5.36 -9.41 19.13
CA GLN A 29 6.73 -9.44 18.65
C GLN A 29 6.78 -9.40 17.13
N THR A 30 7.24 -8.28 16.56
CA THR A 30 7.40 -8.08 15.10
C THR A 30 8.83 -7.72 14.70
N PRO A 31 9.85 -8.48 15.13
CA PRO A 31 11.26 -8.07 15.05
C PRO A 31 11.72 -7.71 13.62
N HIS A 32 11.19 -8.38 12.60
CA HIS A 32 11.52 -8.10 11.20
C HIS A 32 10.86 -6.83 10.65
N LEU A 33 9.61 -6.53 11.05
CA LEU A 33 8.97 -5.26 10.69
C LEU A 33 9.60 -4.10 11.45
N ASP A 34 9.98 -4.32 12.70
CA ASP A 34 10.67 -3.32 13.53
C ASP A 34 12.06 -3.01 12.96
N GLN A 35 12.78 -4.03 12.48
CA GLN A 35 14.04 -3.83 11.76
C GLN A 35 13.84 -3.03 10.47
N LEU A 36 12.85 -3.37 9.65
CA LEU A 36 12.54 -2.64 8.42
C LEU A 36 12.21 -1.16 8.70
N ALA A 37 11.47 -0.88 9.78
CA ALA A 37 11.16 0.48 10.20
C ALA A 37 12.39 1.26 10.66
N ARG A 38 13.32 0.62 11.40
CA ARG A 38 14.57 1.25 11.86
C ARG A 38 15.56 1.54 10.72
N GLU A 39 15.61 0.68 9.72
CA GLU A 39 16.51 0.81 8.56
C GLU A 39 15.93 1.71 7.46
N GLY A 40 14.64 2.05 7.55
CA GLY A 40 13.91 2.82 6.55
C GLY A 40 13.29 4.10 7.10
N THR A 41 12.11 4.43 6.59
CA THR A 41 11.31 5.57 7.05
C THR A 41 9.94 5.07 7.49
N LEU A 42 9.60 5.36 8.75
CA LEU A 42 8.30 5.05 9.34
C LEU A 42 7.38 6.28 9.25
N PHE A 43 6.16 6.08 8.77
CA PHE A 43 5.15 7.14 8.71
C PHE A 43 4.11 6.93 9.82
N HIS A 44 3.94 7.90 10.71
CA HIS A 44 3.01 7.78 11.83
C HIS A 44 1.54 8.03 11.47
N ASN A 45 1.29 8.81 10.41
CA ASN A 45 -0.05 9.24 10.00
C ASN A 45 -0.30 8.85 8.54
N VAL A 46 -0.72 7.61 8.33
CA VAL A 46 -1.08 7.08 7.00
C VAL A 46 -2.48 6.51 7.06
N TYR A 47 -3.33 6.92 6.13
CA TYR A 47 -4.72 6.53 6.09
C TYR A 47 -5.04 5.86 4.75
N CYS A 48 -5.86 4.82 4.78
CA CYS A 48 -6.42 4.25 3.57
C CYS A 48 -7.46 5.22 2.96
N SER A 49 -7.60 5.21 1.63
CA SER A 49 -8.59 6.02 0.94
C SER A 49 -10.04 5.56 1.16
N SER A 50 -10.22 4.31 1.62
CA SER A 50 -11.51 3.73 1.97
C SER A 50 -11.31 2.62 2.99
N PRO A 51 -12.17 2.50 4.03
CA PRO A 51 -12.08 1.45 5.04
C PRO A 51 -12.60 0.09 4.55
N LEU A 52 -12.50 -0.20 3.24
CA LEU A 52 -12.96 -1.44 2.63
C LEU A 52 -11.92 -1.97 1.62
N CYS A 53 -11.75 -3.30 1.58
CA CYS A 53 -10.69 -3.99 0.84
C CYS A 53 -10.56 -3.54 -0.63
N GLY A 54 -11.61 -3.72 -1.43
CA GLY A 54 -11.63 -3.45 -2.87
C GLY A 54 -11.36 -1.98 -3.21
N PRO A 55 -12.15 -1.03 -2.67
CA PRO A 55 -11.92 0.40 -2.87
C PRO A 55 -10.52 0.86 -2.44
N SER A 56 -10.03 0.43 -1.27
CA SER A 56 -8.69 0.77 -0.77
C SER A 56 -7.58 0.30 -1.72
N ARG A 57 -7.67 -0.95 -2.19
CA ARG A 57 -6.71 -1.54 -3.14
C ARG A 57 -6.77 -0.87 -4.51
N ALA A 58 -7.97 -0.54 -4.99
CA ALA A 58 -8.13 0.21 -6.24
C ALA A 58 -7.48 1.60 -6.14
N SER A 59 -7.66 2.31 -5.01
CA SER A 59 -6.99 3.58 -4.78
C SER A 59 -5.47 3.44 -4.71
N MET A 60 -4.96 2.42 -4.02
CA MET A 60 -3.52 2.14 -3.95
C MET A 60 -2.92 1.84 -5.34
N LEU A 61 -3.59 1.03 -6.15
CA LEU A 61 -3.11 0.68 -7.49
C LEU A 61 -3.15 1.86 -8.45
N THR A 62 -4.18 2.70 -8.40
CA THR A 62 -4.40 3.78 -9.38
C THR A 62 -3.79 5.12 -8.96
N GLY A 63 -3.50 5.30 -7.67
CA GLY A 63 -3.16 6.61 -7.10
C GLY A 63 -4.33 7.58 -7.04
N GLN A 64 -5.57 7.11 -7.23
CA GLN A 64 -6.78 7.93 -7.26
C GLN A 64 -7.68 7.67 -6.05
N GLN A 65 -8.55 8.62 -5.71
CA GLN A 65 -9.57 8.44 -4.68
C GLN A 65 -10.78 7.64 -5.21
N PRO A 66 -11.58 7.00 -4.34
CA PRO A 66 -12.75 6.19 -4.73
C PRO A 66 -13.72 6.89 -5.69
N TYR A 67 -13.91 8.20 -5.54
CA TYR A 67 -14.79 8.96 -6.42
C TYR A 67 -14.29 9.14 -7.85
N GLN A 68 -12.98 8.99 -8.07
CA GLN A 68 -12.36 9.12 -9.40
C GLN A 68 -12.42 7.80 -10.16
N HIS A 69 -12.10 6.69 -9.49
CA HIS A 69 -12.07 5.36 -10.10
C HIS A 69 -13.37 4.55 -9.93
N GLN A 70 -14.37 5.08 -9.20
CA GLN A 70 -15.73 4.55 -9.05
C GLN A 70 -15.86 3.12 -8.47
N VAL A 71 -14.82 2.63 -7.79
CA VAL A 71 -14.87 1.37 -7.02
C VAL A 71 -15.29 1.73 -5.60
N TRP A 72 -16.59 1.57 -5.32
CA TRP A 72 -17.22 1.98 -4.06
C TRP A 72 -17.37 0.83 -3.06
N THR A 73 -17.52 -0.39 -3.57
CA THR A 73 -17.74 -1.60 -2.77
C THR A 73 -16.85 -2.74 -3.27
N ASN A 74 -16.83 -3.85 -2.54
CA ASN A 74 -16.14 -5.08 -2.96
C ASN A 74 -16.80 -5.79 -4.14
N GLN A 75 -17.96 -5.32 -4.62
CA GLN A 75 -18.65 -5.88 -5.78
C GLN A 75 -18.29 -5.15 -7.09
N HIS A 76 -17.63 -3.99 -7.00
CA HIS A 76 -17.23 -3.23 -8.19
C HIS A 76 -15.90 -3.74 -8.73
N MET A 77 -15.79 -3.77 -10.06
CA MET A 77 -14.53 -4.03 -10.74
C MET A 77 -13.86 -2.71 -11.12
N LEU A 78 -12.53 -2.68 -11.05
CA LEU A 78 -11.75 -1.56 -11.57
C LEU A 78 -11.82 -1.58 -13.11
N ASP A 79 -12.18 -0.44 -13.72
CA ASP A 79 -12.18 -0.29 -15.17
C ASP A 79 -10.74 -0.51 -15.71
N SER A 80 -10.60 -1.41 -16.68
CA SER A 80 -9.32 -1.76 -17.29
C SER A 80 -8.68 -0.60 -18.07
N ALA A 81 -9.45 0.44 -18.42
CA ALA A 81 -8.92 1.64 -19.03
C ALA A 81 -8.16 2.54 -18.05
N ILE A 82 -8.30 2.33 -16.73
CA ILE A 82 -7.64 3.16 -15.71
C ILE A 82 -6.20 2.65 -15.48
N PRO A 83 -5.17 3.48 -15.75
CA PRO A 83 -3.80 3.10 -15.48
C PRO A 83 -3.54 2.84 -14.00
N THR A 84 -2.60 1.93 -13.74
CA THR A 84 -2.19 1.54 -12.39
C THR A 84 -0.68 1.71 -12.21
N LEU A 85 -0.19 1.55 -10.98
CA LEU A 85 1.23 1.53 -10.64
C LEU A 85 2.01 0.57 -11.54
N ALA A 86 1.44 -0.58 -11.89
CA ALA A 86 2.07 -1.54 -12.80
C ALA A 86 2.29 -0.96 -14.20
N HIS A 87 1.33 -0.22 -14.73
CA HIS A 87 1.48 0.47 -16.03
C HIS A 87 2.55 1.57 -15.96
N ALA A 88 2.58 2.35 -14.87
CA ALA A 88 3.58 3.38 -14.67
C ALA A 88 5.00 2.79 -14.54
N LEU A 89 5.14 1.68 -13.81
CA LEU A 89 6.41 0.94 -13.69
C LEU A 89 6.86 0.38 -15.05
N GLY A 90 5.95 -0.28 -15.79
CA GLY A 90 6.25 -0.80 -17.12
C GLY A 90 6.69 0.28 -18.11
N ALA A 91 6.01 1.44 -18.10
CA ALA A 91 6.41 2.60 -18.91
C ALA A 91 7.80 3.16 -18.53
N ALA A 92 8.21 3.01 -17.28
CA ALA A 92 9.55 3.37 -16.79
C ALA A 92 10.61 2.27 -17.06
N GLY A 93 10.22 1.14 -17.64
CA GLY A 93 11.10 0.01 -17.95
C GLY A 93 11.45 -0.85 -16.74
N TYR A 94 10.48 -1.05 -15.85
CA TYR A 94 10.46 -2.11 -14.83
C TYR A 94 9.66 -3.32 -15.32
#